data_AF-A0A146MEQ9-F1
#
_entry.id   AF-A0A146MEQ9-F1
#
_cell.length_a   1.000
_cell.length_b   1.000
_cell.length_c   1.000
_cell.angle_alpha   90.00
_cell.angle_beta   90.00
_cell.angle_gamma   90.00
#
_symmetry.space_group_name_H-M   'P 1'
#
loop_
_entity.id
_entity.type
_entity.pdbx_description
1 polymer ?
#
loop_
_entity_poly.entity_id
_entity_poly.type
_entity_poly.pdbx_seq_one_letter_code
_entity_poly.pdbx_strand_id
1 'polypeptide(L)'
;QCKHPSGAAIRIVKEAQFKLVKSELHRWYSVRDTAREKLYYIFQELTTLYDSCEWDIIEQHAIDVAWQKGSKKKTSLLRKIDQLRRAQKPNSPPSSSSTPSPTFFKKVENLSDVTFSPAEVSLLEKGLKHNPVASLGIPASRDLAFSIEASDGPYVTKALCAEEIKRTSRIPLGQEERLAADLKKKFIEKKIVALKADKGNTTVILTKQNYIEK
;
A
#
# COMPACT_ATOMS: atom_id res chain seq x y z
N GLN A 1 -2.05 36.84 14.11
CA GLN A 1 -3.44 36.40 13.89
C GLN A 1 -3.41 35.12 13.05
N CYS A 2 -3.57 33.95 13.68
CA CYS A 2 -3.74 32.71 12.93
C CYS A 2 -5.07 32.80 12.17
N LYS A 3 -5.01 32.81 10.84
CA LYS A 3 -6.23 32.70 10.04
C LYS A 3 -6.82 31.34 10.35
N HIS A 4 -7.93 31.32 11.06
CA HIS A 4 -8.80 30.14 11.11
C HIS A 4 -8.94 29.63 9.68
N PRO A 5 -8.84 28.31 9.44
CA PRO A 5 -9.08 27.77 8.11
C PRO A 5 -10.44 28.33 7.67
N SER A 6 -10.42 29.05 6.53
CA SER A 6 -11.63 29.64 5.96
C SER A 6 -12.76 28.61 5.99
N GLY A 7 -13.98 29.03 6.28
CA GLY A 7 -15.13 28.12 6.29
C GLY A 7 -15.24 27.29 4.99
N ALA A 8 -14.73 27.84 3.88
CA ALA A 8 -14.58 27.12 2.61
C ALA A 8 -13.55 25.99 2.67
N ALA A 9 -12.38 26.19 3.28
CA ALA A 9 -11.35 25.16 3.43
C ALA A 9 -11.84 23.98 4.28
N ILE A 10 -12.58 24.24 5.37
CA ILE A 10 -13.17 23.18 6.19
C ILE A 10 -14.22 22.39 5.40
N ARG A 11 -15.05 23.07 4.59
CA ARG A 11 -16.05 22.42 3.72
C ARG A 11 -15.39 21.54 2.66
N ILE A 12 -14.35 22.05 1.98
CA ILE A 12 -13.60 21.30 0.96
C ILE A 12 -12.97 20.04 1.55
N VAL A 13 -12.35 20.14 2.73
CA VAL A 13 -11.75 18.97 3.41
C VAL A 13 -12.82 17.93 3.76
N LYS A 14 -13.96 18.35 4.30
CA LYS A 14 -15.07 17.42 4.60
C LYS A 14 -15.62 16.75 3.35
N GLU A 15 -15.77 17.50 2.26
CA GLU A 15 -16.26 16.95 0.99
C GLU A 15 -15.27 15.97 0.36
N ALA A 16 -13.97 16.27 0.42
CA ALA A 16 -12.91 15.38 -0.03
C ALA A 16 -12.88 14.08 0.80
N GLN A 17 -13.00 14.18 2.13
CA GLN A 17 -13.10 13.03 3.02
C GLN A 17 -14.32 12.16 2.70
N PHE A 18 -15.48 12.79 2.47
CA PHE A 18 -16.69 12.06 2.12
C PHE A 18 -16.57 11.34 0.76
N LYS A 19 -16.01 12.01 -0.25
CA LYS A 19 -15.74 11.41 -1.57
C LYS A 19 -14.78 10.22 -1.45
N LEU A 20 -13.73 10.33 -0.65
CA LEU A 20 -12.80 9.23 -0.37
C LEU A 20 -13.50 8.04 0.28
N VAL A 21 -14.27 8.27 1.36
CA VAL A 21 -15.02 7.20 2.03
C VAL A 21 -16.01 6.53 1.06
N LYS A 22 -16.73 7.31 0.25
CA LYS A 22 -17.66 6.78 -0.75
C LYS A 22 -16.95 5.93 -1.80
N SER A 23 -15.81 6.37 -2.29
CA SER A 23 -15.01 5.61 -3.28
C SER A 23 -14.44 4.32 -2.71
N GLU A 24 -13.94 4.35 -1.47
CA GLU A 24 -13.49 3.14 -0.76
C GLU A 24 -14.66 2.18 -0.56
N LEU A 25 -15.81 2.69 -0.11
CA LEU A 25 -16.99 1.87 0.10
C LEU A 25 -17.42 1.17 -1.18
N HIS A 26 -17.49 1.91 -2.30
CA HIS A 26 -17.84 1.34 -3.60
C HIS A 26 -16.83 0.28 -4.05
N ARG A 27 -15.53 0.52 -3.83
CA ARG A 27 -14.47 -0.46 -4.09
C ARG A 27 -14.69 -1.75 -3.31
N TRP A 28 -14.99 -1.66 -2.01
CA TRP A 28 -15.25 -2.84 -1.17
C TRP A 28 -16.51 -3.59 -1.57
N TYR A 29 -17.57 -2.89 -1.99
CA TYR A 29 -18.76 -3.52 -2.56
C TYR A 29 -18.44 -4.27 -3.85
N SER A 30 -17.70 -3.67 -4.78
CA SER A 30 -17.28 -4.34 -6.02
C SER A 30 -16.45 -5.60 -5.75
N VAL A 31 -15.51 -5.55 -4.79
CA VAL A 31 -14.72 -6.71 -4.37
C VAL A 31 -15.63 -7.81 -3.78
N ARG A 32 -16.60 -7.43 -2.94
CA ARG A 32 -17.56 -8.38 -2.36
C ARG A 32 -18.41 -9.04 -3.44
N ASP A 33 -18.92 -8.27 -4.37
CA ASP A 33 -19.83 -8.77 -5.41
C ASP A 33 -19.08 -9.72 -6.36
N THR A 34 -17.85 -9.36 -6.74
CA THR A 34 -16.96 -10.25 -7.51
C THR A 34 -16.65 -11.54 -6.75
N ALA A 35 -16.37 -11.46 -5.45
CA ALA A 35 -16.12 -12.63 -4.62
C ALA A 35 -17.37 -13.52 -4.50
N ARG A 36 -18.56 -12.91 -4.41
CA ARG A 36 -19.84 -13.62 -4.35
C ARG A 36 -20.12 -14.37 -5.65
N GLU A 37 -19.90 -13.75 -6.80
CA GLU A 37 -20.05 -14.42 -8.10
C GLU A 37 -19.12 -15.62 -8.21
N LYS A 38 -17.83 -15.45 -7.86
CA LYS A 38 -16.87 -16.56 -7.86
C LYS A 38 -17.26 -17.69 -6.90
N LEU A 39 -17.69 -17.35 -5.69
CA LEU A 39 -18.16 -18.34 -4.72
C LEU A 39 -19.39 -19.09 -5.22
N TYR A 40 -20.29 -18.43 -5.95
CA TYR A 40 -21.46 -19.07 -6.54
C TYR A 40 -21.06 -20.11 -7.60
N TYR A 41 -20.14 -19.76 -8.51
CA TYR A 41 -19.64 -20.72 -9.51
C TYR A 41 -18.93 -21.91 -8.86
N ILE A 42 -18.07 -21.65 -7.88
CA ILE A 42 -17.37 -22.70 -7.13
C ILE A 42 -18.38 -23.59 -6.40
N PHE A 43 -19.40 -23.01 -5.76
CA PHE A 43 -20.45 -23.78 -5.10
C PHE A 43 -21.18 -24.67 -6.09
N GLN A 44 -21.55 -24.15 -7.26
CA GLN A 44 -22.24 -24.91 -8.30
C GLN A 44 -21.38 -26.11 -8.79
N GLU A 45 -20.08 -25.92 -9.00
CA GLU A 45 -19.16 -27.00 -9.36
C GLU A 45 -18.95 -28.02 -8.23
N LEU A 46 -18.89 -27.57 -6.98
CA LEU A 46 -18.75 -28.48 -5.85
C LEU A 46 -20.03 -29.27 -5.58
N THR A 47 -21.21 -28.69 -5.82
CA THR A 47 -22.49 -29.39 -5.58
C THR A 47 -22.73 -30.54 -6.55
N THR A 48 -22.05 -30.59 -7.68
CA THR A 48 -22.09 -31.74 -8.60
C THR A 48 -21.08 -32.83 -8.22
N LEU A 49 -20.13 -32.54 -7.33
CA LEU A 49 -19.03 -33.43 -6.96
C LEU A 49 -19.20 -34.06 -5.56
N TYR A 50 -19.87 -33.38 -4.64
CA TYR A 50 -19.97 -33.79 -3.23
C TYR A 50 -21.40 -34.12 -2.83
N ASP A 51 -21.57 -35.12 -1.96
CA ASP A 51 -22.87 -35.53 -1.43
C ASP A 51 -23.35 -34.59 -0.31
N SER A 52 -24.66 -34.58 -0.02
CA SER A 52 -25.28 -33.66 0.94
C SER A 52 -24.65 -33.70 2.33
N CYS A 53 -24.16 -34.86 2.78
CA CYS A 53 -23.56 -35.00 4.12
C CYS A 53 -22.15 -34.43 4.22
N GLU A 54 -21.41 -34.35 3.11
CA GLU A 54 -20.05 -33.78 3.08
C GLU A 54 -20.10 -32.25 3.14
N TRP A 55 -21.18 -31.67 2.62
CA TRP A 55 -21.41 -30.22 2.64
C TRP A 55 -21.55 -29.64 4.05
N ASP A 56 -22.22 -30.33 4.96
CA ASP A 56 -22.38 -29.87 6.35
C ASP A 56 -21.02 -29.75 7.05
N ILE A 57 -20.10 -30.68 6.77
CA ILE A 57 -18.75 -30.70 7.32
C ILE A 57 -17.92 -29.54 6.73
N ILE A 58 -18.01 -29.34 5.42
CA ILE A 58 -17.30 -28.26 4.71
C ILE A 58 -17.82 -26.89 5.16
N GLU A 59 -19.13 -26.73 5.33
CA GLU A 59 -19.77 -25.49 5.78
C GLU A 59 -19.33 -25.14 7.21
N GLN A 60 -19.42 -26.08 8.15
CA GLN A 60 -18.92 -25.91 9.51
C GLN A 60 -17.45 -25.48 9.53
N HIS A 61 -16.60 -26.17 8.77
CA HIS A 61 -15.19 -25.84 8.70
C HIS A 61 -14.93 -24.44 8.10
N ALA A 62 -15.67 -24.06 7.04
CA ALA A 62 -15.56 -22.75 6.42
C ALA A 62 -15.99 -21.63 7.37
N ILE A 63 -17.09 -21.82 8.11
CA ILE A 63 -17.58 -20.88 9.12
C ILE A 63 -16.53 -20.68 10.22
N ASP A 64 -15.95 -21.77 10.73
CA ASP A 64 -14.95 -21.71 11.79
C ASP A 64 -13.68 -20.96 11.34
N VAL A 65 -13.17 -21.28 10.15
CA VAL A 65 -11.99 -20.62 9.58
C VAL A 65 -12.27 -19.13 9.33
N ALA A 66 -13.45 -18.80 8.80
CA ALA A 66 -13.87 -17.42 8.57
C ALA A 66 -13.99 -16.64 9.88
N TRP A 67 -14.59 -17.24 10.91
CA TRP A 67 -14.75 -16.65 12.23
C TRP A 67 -13.39 -16.40 12.90
N GLN A 68 -12.50 -17.39 12.89
CA GLN A 68 -11.16 -17.25 13.47
C GLN A 68 -10.34 -16.16 12.78
N LYS A 69 -10.31 -16.13 11.44
CA LYS A 69 -9.59 -15.11 10.68
C LYS A 69 -10.21 -13.72 10.89
N GLY A 70 -11.54 -13.62 10.87
CA GLY A 70 -12.29 -12.39 11.08
C GLY A 70 -12.07 -11.81 12.47
N SER A 71 -12.17 -12.65 13.51
CA SER A 71 -11.99 -12.24 14.90
C SER A 71 -10.56 -11.76 15.20
N LYS A 72 -9.53 -12.47 14.70
CA LYS A 72 -8.11 -12.04 14.81
C LYS A 72 -7.87 -10.70 14.11
N LYS A 73 -8.45 -10.49 12.93
CA LYS A 73 -8.30 -9.23 12.19
C LYS A 73 -9.02 -8.08 12.88
N LYS A 74 -10.25 -8.31 13.36
CA LYS A 74 -11.03 -7.33 14.12
C LYS A 74 -10.30 -6.89 15.38
N THR A 75 -9.81 -7.82 16.19
CA THR A 75 -9.05 -7.53 17.41
C THR A 75 -7.76 -6.76 17.12
N SER A 76 -7.02 -7.12 16.07
CA SER A 76 -5.83 -6.36 15.65
C SER A 76 -6.16 -4.93 15.23
N LEU A 77 -7.26 -4.71 14.50
CA LEU A 77 -7.69 -3.39 14.07
C LEU A 77 -8.15 -2.53 15.25
N LEU A 78 -8.93 -3.11 16.17
CA LEU A 78 -9.36 -2.44 17.40
C LEU A 78 -8.16 -2.00 18.25
N ARG A 79 -7.18 -2.88 18.44
CA ARG A 79 -5.94 -2.55 19.14
C ARG A 79 -5.19 -1.39 18.48
N LYS A 80 -5.16 -1.33 17.15
CA LYS A 80 -4.53 -0.24 16.40
C LYS A 80 -5.29 1.08 16.57
N ILE A 81 -6.63 1.04 16.56
CA ILE A 81 -7.48 2.20 16.84
C ILE A 81 -7.21 2.73 18.24
N ASP A 82 -7.14 1.85 19.25
CA ASP A 82 -6.88 2.24 20.63
C ASP A 82 -5.48 2.86 20.80
N GLN A 83 -4.47 2.30 20.13
CA GLN A 83 -3.13 2.88 20.11
C GLN A 83 -3.12 4.28 19.49
N LEU A 84 -3.82 4.48 18.37
CA LEU A 84 -3.93 5.78 17.72
C LEU A 84 -4.68 6.79 18.59
N ARG A 85 -5.75 6.38 19.26
CA ARG A 85 -6.48 7.22 20.23
C ARG A 85 -5.58 7.66 21.38
N ARG A 86 -4.76 6.76 21.92
CA ARG A 86 -3.78 7.06 22.99
C ARG A 86 -2.65 7.98 22.51
N ALA A 87 -2.23 7.84 21.26
CA ALA A 87 -1.17 8.65 20.66
C ALA A 87 -1.66 10.06 20.27
N GLN A 88 -2.97 10.25 20.08
CA GLN A 88 -3.58 11.57 19.87
C GLN A 88 -3.71 12.32 21.20
N LYS A 89 -2.59 12.82 21.73
CA LYS A 89 -2.67 13.93 22.69
C LYS A 89 -3.03 15.21 21.93
N PRO A 90 -3.94 16.06 22.43
CA PRO A 90 -4.13 17.39 21.87
C PRO A 90 -2.79 18.13 22.00
N ASN A 91 -2.20 18.52 20.87
CA ASN A 91 -1.03 19.39 20.88
C ASN A 91 -1.40 20.66 21.61
N SER A 92 -0.90 20.84 22.84
CA SER A 92 -0.94 22.12 23.53
C SER A 92 -0.29 23.16 22.60
N PRO A 93 -0.95 24.29 22.33
CA PRO A 93 -0.39 25.29 21.42
C PRO A 93 0.96 25.75 21.98
N PRO A 94 2.04 25.78 21.16
CA PRO A 94 3.32 26.29 21.60
C PRO A 94 3.15 27.76 22.00
N SER A 95 3.62 28.10 23.21
CA SER A 95 3.58 29.46 23.73
C SER A 95 4.31 30.41 22.78
N SER A 96 3.65 31.52 22.49
CA SER A 96 4.09 32.60 21.61
C SER A 96 5.53 33.08 21.89
N SER A 97 6.42 32.88 20.93
CA SER A 97 7.43 33.87 20.59
C SER A 97 7.77 33.75 19.10
N SER A 98 7.95 34.90 18.47
CA SER A 98 8.23 35.14 17.06
C SER A 98 9.08 34.05 16.40
N THR A 99 8.45 33.19 15.59
CA THR A 99 9.17 32.27 14.72
C THR A 99 9.04 32.76 13.28
N PRO A 100 10.17 32.97 12.56
CA PRO A 100 10.11 33.15 11.12
C PRO A 100 9.40 31.94 10.50
N SER A 101 8.69 32.16 9.40
CA SER A 101 8.05 31.09 8.61
C SER A 101 8.97 29.86 8.57
N PRO A 102 8.51 28.65 8.94
CA PRO A 102 9.38 27.49 8.97
C PRO A 102 9.88 27.26 7.55
N THR A 103 11.11 27.69 7.29
CA THR A 103 11.91 27.24 6.17
C THR A 103 12.16 25.78 6.49
N PHE A 104 11.31 24.91 5.92
CA PHE A 104 11.55 23.48 5.99
C PHE A 104 12.95 23.26 5.41
N PHE A 105 13.89 22.87 6.26
CA PHE A 105 15.21 22.49 5.81
C PHE A 105 15.04 21.44 4.72
N LYS A 106 15.77 21.62 3.62
CA LYS A 106 15.70 20.72 2.47
C LYS A 106 16.01 19.31 2.98
N LYS A 107 15.00 18.42 2.91
CA LYS A 107 15.14 17.04 3.39
C LYS A 107 16.03 16.20 2.48
N VAL A 108 16.30 16.66 1.26
CA VAL A 108 17.09 15.96 0.27
C VAL A 108 18.11 16.91 -0.34
N GLU A 109 19.38 16.56 -0.20
CA GLU A 109 20.48 17.29 -0.83
C GLU A 109 21.09 16.40 -1.91
N ASN A 110 21.09 16.90 -3.15
CA ASN A 110 21.67 16.19 -4.27
C ASN A 110 23.10 16.70 -4.50
N LEU A 111 24.08 15.86 -4.16
CA LEU A 111 25.51 16.08 -4.39
C LEU A 111 26.04 15.19 -5.52
N SER A 112 25.14 14.58 -6.31
CA SER A 112 25.49 13.82 -7.50
C SER A 112 25.36 14.68 -8.76
N ASP A 113 26.08 14.31 -9.82
CA ASP A 113 25.98 14.96 -11.15
C ASP A 113 24.68 14.61 -11.89
N VAL A 114 23.75 13.93 -11.23
CA VAL A 114 22.50 13.45 -11.81
C VAL A 114 21.39 14.45 -11.58
N THR A 115 20.79 14.93 -12.66
CA THR A 115 19.61 15.80 -12.60
C THR A 115 18.34 14.99 -12.30
N PHE A 116 17.54 15.51 -11.38
CA PHE A 116 16.22 14.98 -11.03
C PHE A 116 15.14 15.96 -11.50
N SER A 117 14.04 15.43 -12.03
CA SER A 117 12.87 16.22 -12.40
C SER A 117 12.16 16.76 -11.15
N PRO A 118 11.34 17.83 -11.26
CA PRO A 118 10.60 18.37 -10.12
C PRO A 118 9.71 17.33 -9.43
N ALA A 119 9.12 16.41 -10.19
CA ALA A 119 8.31 15.31 -9.66
C ALA A 119 9.15 14.28 -8.89
N GLU A 120 10.35 13.95 -9.40
CA GLU A 120 11.31 13.06 -8.72
C GLU A 120 11.79 13.69 -7.41
N VAL A 121 12.15 14.98 -7.41
CA VAL A 121 12.57 15.71 -6.22
C VAL A 121 11.45 15.77 -5.18
N SER A 122 10.22 16.08 -5.60
CA SER A 122 9.06 16.09 -4.71
C SER A 122 8.82 14.71 -4.06
N LEU A 123 8.99 13.63 -4.82
CA LEU A 123 8.87 12.27 -4.28
C LEU A 123 9.99 11.93 -3.29
N LEU A 124 11.22 12.36 -3.55
CA LEU A 124 12.34 12.19 -2.64
C LEU A 124 12.16 12.98 -1.34
N GLU A 125 11.65 14.21 -1.41
CA GLU A 125 11.36 15.07 -0.25
C GLU A 125 10.25 14.53 0.66
N LYS A 126 9.29 13.78 0.10
CA LYS A 126 8.30 13.01 0.87
C LYS A 126 8.95 11.86 1.64
N GLY A 127 10.12 11.39 1.22
CA GLY A 127 10.89 10.31 1.83
C GLY A 127 10.51 8.94 1.29
N LEU A 128 11.51 8.12 0.95
CA LEU A 128 11.34 6.76 0.40
C LEU A 128 10.52 5.81 1.30
N LYS A 129 10.45 6.08 2.61
CA LYS A 129 9.63 5.31 3.58
C LYS A 129 8.12 5.49 3.37
N HIS A 130 7.70 6.58 2.74
CA HIS A 130 6.29 6.91 2.52
C HIS A 130 5.77 6.52 1.15
N ASN A 131 6.57 5.83 0.34
CA ASN A 131 6.07 5.28 -0.91
C ASN A 131 5.54 3.88 -0.65
N PRO A 132 4.21 3.68 -0.53
CA PRO A 132 3.65 2.35 -0.51
C PRO A 132 3.91 1.76 -1.90
N VAL A 133 5.02 1.04 -2.07
CA VAL A 133 5.07 0.06 -3.14
C VAL A 133 3.87 -0.82 -2.88
N ALA A 134 2.90 -0.88 -3.80
CA ALA A 134 1.80 -1.84 -3.76
C ALA A 134 2.34 -3.28 -3.93
N SER A 135 3.17 -3.71 -2.98
CA SER A 135 3.53 -5.10 -2.75
C SER A 135 2.37 -5.88 -2.14
N LEU A 136 1.23 -5.23 -1.87
CA LEU A 136 0.06 -5.90 -1.29
C LEU A 136 -0.66 -6.84 -2.26
N GLY A 137 -0.37 -6.80 -3.57
CA GLY A 137 -0.96 -7.71 -4.56
C GLY A 137 -0.05 -8.86 -5.02
N ILE A 138 1.28 -8.70 -4.92
CA ILE A 138 2.27 -9.58 -5.59
C ILE A 138 2.54 -10.90 -4.84
N PRO A 139 2.67 -10.94 -3.50
CA PRO A 139 2.93 -12.18 -2.77
C PRO A 139 1.72 -13.12 -2.82
N ALA A 140 0.52 -12.59 -2.56
CA ALA A 140 -0.69 -13.41 -2.50
C ALA A 140 -1.06 -14.02 -3.86
N SER A 141 -0.89 -13.29 -4.97
CA SER A 141 -1.14 -13.84 -6.31
C SER A 141 -0.06 -14.84 -6.73
N ARG A 142 1.20 -14.63 -6.31
CA ARG A 142 2.31 -15.54 -6.58
C ARG A 142 2.19 -16.85 -5.79
N ASP A 143 1.82 -16.78 -4.52
CA ASP A 143 1.60 -17.96 -3.66
C ASP A 143 0.40 -18.78 -4.16
N LEU A 144 -0.64 -18.11 -4.65
CA LEU A 144 -1.82 -18.75 -5.21
C LEU A 144 -1.54 -19.39 -6.59
N ALA A 145 -0.75 -18.73 -7.45
CA ALA A 145 -0.29 -19.32 -8.70
C ALA A 145 0.61 -20.55 -8.44
N PHE A 146 1.52 -20.48 -7.47
CA PHE A 146 2.38 -21.60 -7.08
C PHE A 146 1.57 -22.78 -6.51
N SER A 147 0.55 -22.48 -5.69
CA SER A 147 -0.34 -23.50 -5.12
C SER A 147 -1.17 -24.22 -6.18
N ILE A 148 -1.55 -23.52 -7.27
CA ILE A 148 -2.27 -24.11 -8.42
C ILE A 148 -1.32 -24.94 -9.31
N GLU A 149 -0.09 -24.48 -9.51
CA GLU A 149 0.94 -25.27 -10.20
C GLU A 149 1.25 -26.58 -9.43
N ALA A 150 1.17 -26.56 -8.10
CA ALA A 150 1.45 -27.69 -7.21
C ALA A 150 0.24 -28.59 -6.87
N SER A 151 -0.99 -28.24 -7.25
CA SER A 151 -2.17 -29.07 -6.99
C SER A 151 -2.21 -30.32 -7.89
N ASP A 152 -3.05 -31.32 -7.60
CA ASP A 152 -3.26 -32.45 -8.53
C ASP A 152 -4.33 -32.10 -9.59
N GLY A 153 -4.02 -32.35 -10.85
CA GLY A 153 -4.89 -31.97 -11.99
C GLY A 153 -4.17 -31.84 -13.34
N PRO A 154 -4.89 -31.57 -14.43
CA PRO A 154 -4.31 -31.52 -15.77
C PRO A 154 -3.37 -30.33 -15.96
N TYR A 155 -2.17 -30.58 -16.49
CA TYR A 155 -1.10 -29.58 -16.62
C TYR A 155 -1.50 -28.32 -17.41
N VAL A 156 -2.26 -28.50 -18.49
CA VAL A 156 -2.67 -27.40 -19.40
C VAL A 156 -3.56 -26.38 -18.68
N THR A 157 -4.51 -26.85 -17.88
CA THR A 157 -5.43 -25.97 -17.12
C THR A 157 -4.70 -25.22 -16.00
N LYS A 158 -3.74 -25.87 -15.33
CA LYS A 158 -2.92 -25.23 -14.28
C LYS A 158 -2.09 -24.08 -14.83
N ALA A 159 -1.41 -24.31 -15.96
CA ALA A 159 -0.57 -23.29 -16.60
C ALA A 159 -1.40 -22.07 -17.04
N LEU A 160 -2.58 -22.31 -17.63
CA LEU A 160 -3.50 -21.24 -18.03
C LEU A 160 -4.02 -20.44 -16.82
N CYS A 161 -4.42 -21.10 -15.74
CA CYS A 161 -4.87 -20.43 -14.52
C CYS A 161 -3.75 -19.63 -13.85
N ALA A 162 -2.54 -20.20 -13.74
CA ALA A 162 -1.40 -19.52 -13.14
C ALA A 162 -0.98 -18.28 -13.94
N GLU A 163 -0.98 -18.36 -15.27
CA GLU A 163 -0.69 -17.22 -16.15
C GLU A 163 -1.78 -16.14 -16.05
N GLU A 164 -3.05 -16.52 -16.00
CA GLU A 164 -4.15 -15.55 -15.89
C GLU A 164 -4.15 -14.83 -14.53
N ILE A 165 -3.77 -15.52 -13.45
CA ILE A 165 -3.57 -14.91 -12.12
C ILE A 165 -2.40 -13.94 -12.13
N LYS A 166 -1.26 -14.32 -12.75
CA LYS A 166 -0.08 -13.44 -12.91
C LYS A 166 -0.41 -12.21 -13.76
N ARG A 167 -1.26 -12.35 -14.78
CA ARG A 167 -1.71 -11.27 -15.66
C ARG A 167 -2.67 -10.32 -14.94
N THR A 168 -3.65 -10.85 -14.23
CA THR A 168 -4.70 -10.08 -13.53
C THR A 168 -4.15 -9.35 -12.29
N SER A 169 -3.10 -9.88 -11.66
CA SER A 169 -2.45 -9.24 -10.52
C SER A 169 -1.48 -8.11 -10.88
N ARG A 170 -1.32 -7.79 -12.18
CA ARG A 170 -0.68 -6.54 -12.63
C ARG A 170 -1.64 -5.37 -12.42
N ILE A 171 -1.77 -4.93 -11.17
CA ILE A 171 -2.45 -3.67 -10.86
C ILE A 171 -1.69 -2.57 -11.60
N PRO A 172 -2.36 -1.72 -12.40
CA PRO A 172 -1.69 -0.62 -13.06
C PRO A 172 -1.06 0.29 -12.00
N LEU A 173 0.27 0.37 -12.02
CA LEU A 173 1.04 1.21 -11.10
C LEU A 173 0.52 2.64 -11.18
N GLY A 174 0.22 3.23 -10.02
CA GLY A 174 -0.10 4.64 -9.91
C GLY A 174 1.06 5.53 -10.40
N GLN A 175 0.78 6.79 -10.73
CA GLN A 175 1.82 7.71 -11.24
C GLN A 175 3.04 7.81 -10.31
N GLU A 176 2.82 7.86 -8.99
CA GLU A 176 3.92 7.90 -8.01
C GLU A 176 4.73 6.60 -7.95
N GLU A 177 4.11 5.44 -8.18
CA GLU A 177 4.79 4.15 -8.19
C GLU A 177 5.65 3.97 -9.44
N ARG A 178 5.17 4.47 -10.59
CA ARG A 178 5.97 4.52 -11.83
C ARG A 178 7.20 5.40 -11.64
N LEU A 179 7.00 6.61 -11.11
CA LEU A 179 8.11 7.52 -10.76
C LEU A 179 9.10 6.88 -9.78
N ALA A 180 8.63 6.07 -8.83
CA ALA A 180 9.50 5.35 -7.89
C ALA A 180 10.33 4.26 -8.57
N ALA A 181 9.72 3.51 -9.49
CA ALA A 181 10.40 2.48 -10.28
C ALA A 181 11.46 3.12 -11.18
N ASP A 182 11.13 4.23 -11.83
CA ASP A 182 12.05 4.99 -12.67
C ASP A 182 13.22 5.54 -11.85
N LEU A 183 12.96 6.09 -10.66
CA LEU A 183 13.99 6.52 -9.72
C LEU A 183 14.91 5.37 -9.30
N LYS A 184 14.36 4.20 -8.96
CA LYS A 184 15.16 3.01 -8.62
C LYS A 184 16.07 2.60 -9.78
N LYS A 185 15.53 2.57 -11.00
CA LYS A 185 16.30 2.25 -12.21
C LYS A 185 17.44 3.26 -12.40
N LYS A 186 17.15 4.56 -12.26
CA LYS A 186 18.13 5.65 -12.36
C LYS A 186 19.23 5.54 -11.31
N PHE A 187 18.89 5.15 -10.08
CA PHE A 187 19.85 4.93 -9.00
C PHE A 187 20.81 3.77 -9.30
N ILE A 188 20.30 2.69 -9.89
CA ILE A 188 21.11 1.52 -10.27
C ILE A 188 22.03 1.88 -11.45
N GLU A 189 21.47 2.43 -12.53
CA GLU A 189 22.20 2.74 -13.77
C GLU A 189 23.31 3.76 -13.52
N LYS A 190 23.01 4.82 -12.78
CA LYS A 190 23.96 5.90 -12.50
C LYS A 190 24.77 5.67 -11.22
N LYS A 191 24.69 4.47 -10.62
CA LYS A 191 25.39 4.07 -9.39
C LYS A 191 25.26 5.12 -8.28
N ILE A 192 24.03 5.57 -8.03
CA ILE A 192 23.71 6.58 -7.02
C ILE A 192 23.44 5.90 -5.68
N VAL A 193 23.93 6.50 -4.60
CA VAL A 193 23.72 6.08 -3.21
C VAL A 193 22.98 7.19 -2.47
N ALA A 194 21.94 6.83 -1.73
CA ALA A 194 21.27 7.74 -0.78
C ALA A 194 21.71 7.41 0.64
N LEU A 195 22.24 8.41 1.33
CA LEU A 195 22.76 8.30 2.70
C LEU A 195 22.01 9.26 3.60
N LYS A 196 21.89 8.93 4.88
CA LYS A 196 21.38 9.87 5.87
C LYS A 196 22.57 10.74 6.34
N ALA A 197 22.38 12.05 6.40
CA ALA A 197 23.38 12.93 7.00
C ALA A 197 23.53 12.62 8.50
N ASP A 198 24.76 12.62 9.02
CA ASP A 198 25.05 12.33 10.43
C ASP A 198 24.38 13.31 11.40
N LYS A 199 24.20 14.56 10.96
CA LYS A 199 23.58 15.63 11.75
C LYS A 199 22.44 16.28 10.95
N GLY A 200 21.27 15.67 11.00
CA GLY A 200 20.04 16.22 10.40
C GLY A 200 19.14 15.13 9.85
N ASN A 201 17.83 15.41 9.74
CA ASN A 201 16.90 14.55 9.01
C ASN A 201 16.98 14.79 7.49
N THR A 202 18.21 14.88 6.97
CA THR A 202 18.49 15.15 5.56
C THR A 202 19.07 13.90 4.91
N THR A 203 18.57 13.58 3.72
CA THR A 203 19.08 12.50 2.87
C THR A 203 20.00 13.13 1.83
N VAL A 204 21.24 12.68 1.79
CA VAL A 204 22.25 13.11 0.82
C VAL A 204 22.31 12.07 -0.30
N ILE A 205 22.21 12.54 -1.53
CA ILE A 205 22.29 11.70 -2.73
C ILE A 205 23.66 11.94 -3.37
N LEU A 206 24.45 10.88 -3.52
CA LEU A 206 25.83 10.91 -4.01
C LEU A 206 26.04 9.83 -5.07
N THR A 207 27.05 9.97 -5.93
CA THR A 207 27.52 8.84 -6.73
C THR A 207 28.33 7.88 -5.85
N LYS A 208 28.32 6.59 -6.19
CA LYS A 208 29.05 5.55 -5.45
C LYS A 208 30.56 5.84 -5.40
N GLN A 209 31.10 6.45 -6.46
CA GLN A 209 32.50 6.83 -6.52
C GLN A 209 32.83 7.93 -5.50
N ASN A 210 32.02 9.00 -5.44
CA ASN A 210 32.18 10.08 -4.46
C ASN A 210 31.97 9.62 -3.00
N TYR A 211 31.25 8.50 -2.80
CA TYR A 211 31.10 7.89 -1.48
C TYR A 211 32.33 7.09 -1.05
N ILE A 212 32.98 6.38 -1.98
CA ILE A 212 34.16 5.55 -1.68
C ILE A 212 35.41 6.40 -1.50
N GLU A 213 35.49 7.54 -2.18
CA GLU A 213 36.61 8.49 -2.09
C GLU A 213 36.58 9.37 -0.82
N LYS A 214 35.54 9.26 0.01
CA LYS A 214 35.38 9.93 1.31
C LYS A 214 35.56 8.97 2.46
#